data_AF-A0A974HE50-F1
#
_entry.id   AF-A0A974HE50-F1
#
_cell.length_a   1.000
_cell.length_b   1.000
_cell.length_c   1.000
_cell.angle_alpha   90.00
_cell.angle_beta   90.00
_cell.angle_gamma   90.00
#
_symmetry.space_group_name_H-M   'P 1'
#
loop_
_entity.id
_entity.type
_entity.pdbx_description
1 polymer ?
#
loop_
_entity_poly.entity_id
_entity_poly.type
_entity_poly.pdbx_seq_one_letter_code
_entity_poly.pdbx_strand_id
1 'polypeptide(L)'
;MSVVVYTMLVLVFIYTYQFKSFPGLWMNMTGLDKEKLADLGLETFNLTDLFTRIFIPTSFLLVCILHLHYFHDRFLQLTDLKAVTSKQDNTIYSHAKVNGRVYLIINSVKQKIPIQQNELVHPEGSLPDITMMNLTTESEMLDEKRLEIYDEKKTHDQDSDDEWDKGDSKEPDHSDEEAEDEESEEEETTTDSRNKWHLVIDRLTVLFLKFLEYFHRFQVFVWWLLELHIIKIVSSYIIWVMVKEVSLLNYVFFIAWTFALPYSQFRPLASSVCTVWTCVIIVCKMLYQLASIDPATFSSNCTKPLLNETTAQNTTELDSSVLYSSPVDPSNWVGLKKSTPLLAYLRNNLLMLAILAFEVTIYRHQEYYRLRNNLTTPATKTIFHDITRQHLDDGLINCAKYFVNYFFYKFGLETCFLLSVNVIGQRMDFFAMIHALSLFVVLYRRRRKAIAETWHIYCCFLACTMTFQYLICIGFPPAPCKDYPWRQPGANFNSNIIKWLYFPDYIVRPNPMFLVYDFMLLICASLQREVFEEENKAAVRIMAGDNVEICMNLDAASFSQHNPVPDFIYCR
;
A
#
# COMPACT_ATOMS: atom_id res chain seq x y z
N MET A 1 -10.93 3.97 25.47
CA MET A 1 -11.09 4.74 26.72
C MET A 1 -10.28 6.02 26.77
N SER A 2 -8.97 6.05 26.55
CA SER A 2 -8.16 7.28 26.70
C SER A 2 -8.60 8.45 25.80
N VAL A 3 -8.99 8.18 24.55
CA VAL A 3 -9.51 9.21 23.62
C VAL A 3 -10.83 9.83 24.14
N VAL A 4 -11.69 9.04 24.76
CA VAL A 4 -12.95 9.50 25.37
C VAL A 4 -12.67 10.42 26.55
N VAL A 5 -11.74 10.04 27.44
CA VAL A 5 -11.34 10.88 28.57
C VAL A 5 -10.72 12.19 28.10
N TYR A 6 -9.83 12.14 27.09
CA TYR A 6 -9.21 13.34 26.53
C TYR A 6 -10.24 14.29 25.91
N THR A 7 -11.18 13.78 25.12
CA THR A 7 -12.24 14.60 24.49
C THR A 7 -13.18 15.21 25.53
N MET A 8 -13.50 14.49 26.61
CA MET A 8 -14.23 15.04 27.75
C MET A 8 -13.48 16.21 28.41
N LEU A 9 -12.18 16.05 28.68
CA LEU A 9 -11.36 17.11 29.26
C LEU A 9 -11.29 18.34 28.36
N VAL A 10 -11.12 18.15 27.05
CA VAL A 10 -11.13 19.25 26.06
C VAL A 10 -12.45 20.02 26.11
N LEU A 11 -13.59 19.32 26.13
CA LEU A 11 -14.90 19.95 26.25
C LEU A 11 -15.05 20.74 27.55
N VAL A 12 -14.63 20.17 28.68
CA VAL A 12 -14.66 20.85 29.98
C VAL A 12 -13.81 22.12 29.96
N PHE A 13 -12.60 22.07 29.40
CA PHE A 13 -11.72 23.24 29.33
C PHE A 13 -12.26 24.34 28.40
N ILE A 14 -12.74 24.00 27.20
CA ILE A 14 -13.34 24.96 26.27
C ILE A 14 -14.56 25.64 26.91
N TYR A 15 -15.42 24.86 27.57
CA TYR A 15 -16.65 25.37 28.18
C TYR A 15 -16.37 26.24 29.41
N THR A 16 -15.52 25.79 30.33
CA THR A 16 -15.21 26.53 31.56
C THR A 16 -14.45 27.83 31.29
N TYR A 17 -13.66 27.89 30.21
CA TYR A 17 -12.96 29.11 29.82
C TYR A 17 -13.90 30.26 29.41
N GLN A 18 -15.18 29.99 29.13
CA GLN A 18 -16.17 31.02 28.83
C GLN A 18 -16.63 31.84 30.05
N PHE A 19 -16.33 31.39 31.27
CA PHE A 19 -16.67 32.14 32.49
C PHE A 19 -15.71 33.32 32.73
N LYS A 20 -16.23 34.46 33.19
CA LYS A 20 -15.47 35.72 33.34
C LYS A 20 -14.22 35.61 34.24
N SER A 21 -14.20 34.72 35.22
CA SER A 21 -13.09 34.55 36.17
C SER A 21 -11.98 33.63 35.67
N PHE A 22 -12.26 32.76 34.69
CA PHE A 22 -11.34 31.70 34.29
C PHE A 22 -10.10 32.21 33.52
N PRO A 23 -10.19 33.17 32.59
CA PRO A 23 -9.00 33.68 31.88
C PRO A 23 -7.91 34.19 32.84
N GLY A 24 -8.29 34.99 33.86
CA GLY A 24 -7.34 35.49 34.85
C GLY A 24 -6.77 34.40 35.76
N LEU A 25 -7.57 33.38 36.09
CA LEU A 25 -7.11 32.23 36.87
C LEU A 25 -6.08 31.40 36.08
N TRP A 26 -6.32 31.14 34.79
CA TRP A 26 -5.39 30.43 33.93
C TRP A 26 -4.07 31.19 33.75
N MET A 27 -4.12 32.51 33.54
CA MET A 27 -2.91 33.34 33.46
C MET A 27 -2.11 33.29 34.77
N ASN A 28 -2.77 33.38 35.93
CA ASN A 28 -2.09 33.33 37.22
C ASN A 28 -1.51 31.94 37.55
N MET A 29 -2.18 30.86 37.15
CA MET A 29 -1.70 29.49 37.41
C MET A 29 -0.61 29.04 36.44
N THR A 30 -0.74 29.38 35.16
CA THR A 30 0.19 28.90 34.12
C THR A 30 1.33 29.88 33.80
N GLY A 31 1.16 31.16 34.14
CA GLY A 31 2.10 32.21 33.74
C GLY A 31 2.14 32.48 32.23
N LEU A 32 1.19 31.94 31.46
CA LEU A 32 1.10 32.15 30.02
C LEU A 32 0.35 33.45 29.70
N ASP A 33 0.81 34.13 28.65
CA ASP A 33 0.13 35.29 28.13
C ASP A 33 -1.17 34.91 27.40
N LYS A 34 -2.09 35.86 27.28
CA LYS A 34 -3.42 35.65 26.67
C LYS A 34 -3.32 35.15 25.24
N GLU A 35 -2.36 35.63 24.44
CA GLU A 35 -2.14 35.19 23.06
C GLU A 35 -1.68 33.73 22.99
N LYS A 36 -0.80 33.30 23.91
CA LYS A 36 -0.34 31.90 24.00
C LYS A 36 -1.43 30.96 24.49
N LEU A 37 -2.31 31.44 25.38
CA LEU A 37 -3.50 30.70 25.80
C LEU A 37 -4.50 30.55 24.65
N ALA A 38 -4.69 31.60 23.84
CA ALA A 38 -5.54 31.56 22.65
C ALA A 38 -5.03 30.53 21.62
N ASP A 39 -3.70 30.44 21.42
CA ASP A 39 -3.08 29.42 20.57
C ASP A 39 -3.32 27.97 21.03
N LEU A 40 -3.47 27.75 22.34
CA LEU A 40 -3.87 26.44 22.90
C LEU A 40 -5.37 26.15 22.70
N GLY A 41 -6.13 27.08 22.12
CA GLY A 41 -7.57 27.01 21.93
C GLY A 41 -8.39 27.53 23.11
N LEU A 42 -7.75 28.15 24.11
CA LEU A 42 -8.40 28.78 25.25
C LEU A 42 -8.66 30.26 24.95
N GLU A 43 -9.76 30.52 24.25
CA GLU A 43 -10.26 31.86 23.95
C GLU A 43 -11.76 32.00 24.27
N THR A 44 -12.21 33.24 24.42
CA THR A 44 -13.63 33.54 24.61
C THR A 44 -14.31 33.60 23.25
N PHE A 45 -15.29 32.74 23.01
CA PHE A 45 -15.94 32.58 21.71
C PHE A 45 -17.28 33.33 21.65
N ASN A 46 -17.70 33.69 20.43
CA ASN A 46 -19.09 34.05 20.16
C ASN A 46 -19.98 32.79 20.17
N LEU A 47 -21.30 32.96 20.36
CA LEU A 47 -22.25 31.85 20.46
C LEU A 47 -22.18 30.87 19.27
N THR A 48 -22.03 31.39 18.06
CA THR A 48 -21.94 30.57 16.83
C THR A 48 -20.67 29.72 16.80
N ASP A 49 -19.53 30.33 17.14
CA ASP A 49 -18.24 29.66 17.09
C ASP A 49 -18.14 28.64 18.23
N LEU A 50 -18.63 29.00 19.42
CA LEU A 50 -18.73 28.11 20.57
C LEU A 50 -19.53 26.85 20.25
N PHE A 51 -20.67 26.99 19.55
CA PHE A 51 -21.48 25.84 19.13
C PHE A 51 -20.66 24.89 18.27
N THR A 52 -19.93 25.38 17.26
CA THR A 52 -19.09 24.52 16.40
C THR A 52 -17.94 23.85 17.16
N ARG A 53 -17.29 24.60 18.07
CA ARG A 53 -16.15 24.12 18.88
C ARG A 53 -16.54 23.06 19.91
N ILE A 54 -17.80 23.06 20.36
CA ILE A 54 -18.35 22.01 21.23
C ILE A 54 -18.90 20.84 20.40
N PHE A 55 -19.67 21.13 19.35
CA PHE A 55 -20.35 20.11 18.56
C PHE A 55 -19.37 19.16 17.86
N ILE A 56 -18.25 19.66 17.32
CA ILE A 56 -17.27 18.81 16.63
C ILE A 56 -16.66 17.74 17.57
N PRO A 57 -16.09 18.08 18.75
CA PRO A 57 -15.64 17.06 19.70
C PRO A 57 -16.78 16.18 20.24
N THR A 58 -17.99 16.71 20.47
CA THR A 58 -19.13 15.91 20.94
C THR A 58 -19.58 14.87 19.92
N SER A 59 -19.67 15.23 18.63
CA SER A 59 -19.97 14.28 17.56
C SER A 59 -18.88 13.20 17.42
N PHE A 60 -17.61 13.59 17.50
CA PHE A 60 -16.48 12.65 17.50
C PHE A 60 -16.55 11.68 18.70
N LEU A 61 -16.83 12.19 19.90
CA LEU A 61 -17.04 11.38 21.09
C LEU A 61 -18.17 10.35 20.89
N LEU A 62 -19.32 10.77 20.36
CA LEU A 62 -20.46 9.88 20.11
C LEU A 62 -20.05 8.72 19.19
N VAL A 63 -19.32 9.02 18.11
CA VAL A 63 -18.79 8.01 17.18
C VAL A 63 -17.81 7.07 17.90
N CYS A 64 -16.91 7.59 18.74
CA CYS A 64 -15.99 6.77 19.53
C CYS A 64 -16.70 5.82 20.49
N ILE A 65 -17.75 6.30 21.19
CA ILE A 65 -18.55 5.47 22.11
C ILE A 65 -19.31 4.39 21.33
N LEU A 66 -19.92 4.75 20.20
CA LEU A 66 -20.61 3.80 19.33
C LEU A 66 -19.66 2.71 18.80
N HIS A 67 -18.45 3.08 18.38
CA HIS A 67 -17.43 2.12 17.97
C HIS A 67 -17.03 1.19 19.13
N LEU A 68 -16.77 1.74 20.32
CA LEU A 68 -16.32 0.97 21.48
C LEU A 68 -17.39 -0.02 21.95
N HIS A 69 -18.65 0.39 21.97
CA HIS A 69 -19.74 -0.43 22.52
C HIS A 69 -20.19 -1.54 21.57
N TYR A 70 -20.28 -1.28 20.25
CA TYR A 70 -20.88 -2.24 19.32
C TYR A 70 -19.87 -3.00 18.46
N PHE A 71 -18.75 -2.37 18.09
CA PHE A 71 -17.88 -2.90 17.04
C PHE A 71 -16.53 -3.40 17.55
N HIS A 72 -16.02 -2.85 18.66
CA HIS A 72 -14.64 -3.09 19.11
C HIS A 72 -14.30 -4.56 19.33
N ASP A 73 -15.03 -5.26 20.21
CA ASP A 73 -14.72 -6.65 20.55
C ASP A 73 -14.94 -7.60 19.37
N ARG A 74 -16.01 -7.39 18.60
CA ARG A 74 -16.31 -8.18 17.40
C ARG A 74 -15.22 -8.00 16.34
N PHE A 75 -14.74 -6.77 16.13
CA PHE A 75 -13.68 -6.47 15.18
C PHE A 75 -12.33 -7.10 15.59
N LEU A 76 -11.98 -7.04 16.89
CA LEU A 76 -10.78 -7.68 17.41
C LEU A 76 -10.82 -9.21 17.22
N GLN A 77 -11.97 -9.84 17.49
CA GLN A 77 -12.13 -11.28 17.28
C GLN A 77 -12.06 -11.67 15.79
N LEU A 78 -12.60 -10.85 14.89
CA LEU A 78 -12.59 -11.11 13.45
C LEU A 78 -11.18 -11.08 12.85
N THR A 79 -10.33 -10.19 13.37
CA THR A 79 -8.99 -9.90 12.82
C THR A 79 -7.86 -10.66 13.53
N ASP A 80 -8.15 -11.41 14.60
CA ASP A 80 -7.13 -12.12 15.38
C ASP A 80 -6.58 -13.36 14.62
N LEU A 81 -5.27 -13.34 14.38
CA LEU A 81 -4.54 -14.45 13.77
C LEU A 81 -4.51 -15.69 14.67
N LYS A 82 -4.50 -15.51 16.00
CA LYS A 82 -4.41 -16.63 16.96
C LYS A 82 -5.69 -17.44 17.04
N ALA A 83 -6.84 -16.80 16.83
CA ALA A 83 -8.12 -17.47 16.73
C ALA A 83 -8.20 -18.40 15.50
N VAL A 84 -7.48 -18.08 14.42
CA VAL A 84 -7.38 -18.92 13.22
C VAL A 84 -6.44 -20.10 13.46
N THR A 85 -5.25 -19.88 14.02
CA THR A 85 -4.28 -20.95 14.28
C THR A 85 -4.78 -21.96 15.32
N SER A 86 -5.44 -21.49 16.39
CA SER A 86 -6.01 -22.40 17.41
C SER A 86 -7.15 -23.28 16.88
N LYS A 87 -7.97 -22.79 15.94
CA LYS A 87 -8.96 -23.63 15.23
C LYS A 87 -8.29 -24.69 14.37
N GLN A 88 -7.13 -24.36 13.79
CA GLN A 88 -6.34 -25.27 12.97
C GLN A 88 -5.67 -26.36 13.82
N ASP A 89 -5.10 -26.00 14.96
CA ASP A 89 -4.39 -26.91 15.89
C ASP A 89 -5.34 -27.85 16.64
N ASN A 90 -6.63 -27.47 16.78
CA ASN A 90 -7.72 -28.32 17.28
C ASN A 90 -8.12 -29.45 16.29
N THR A 91 -7.11 -30.12 15.73
CA THR A 91 -7.12 -31.32 14.89
C THR A 91 -7.78 -32.57 15.53
N ILE A 92 -8.61 -32.39 16.55
CA ILE A 92 -9.60 -33.39 17.01
C ILE A 92 -10.93 -33.22 16.26
N TYR A 93 -11.21 -32.06 15.65
CA TYR A 93 -12.41 -31.85 14.83
C TYR A 93 -12.33 -32.41 13.40
N SER A 94 -11.14 -32.76 12.89
CA SER A 94 -10.98 -33.35 11.55
C SER A 94 -11.48 -34.80 11.47
N HIS A 95 -11.36 -35.58 12.55
CA HIS A 95 -11.84 -36.96 12.61
C HIS A 95 -13.37 -37.06 12.59
N ALA A 96 -14.09 -36.08 13.16
CA ALA A 96 -15.55 -36.03 13.09
C ALA A 96 -16.06 -35.73 11.66
N LYS A 97 -15.36 -34.86 10.92
CA LYS A 97 -15.71 -34.52 9.53
C LYS A 97 -15.40 -35.67 8.55
N VAL A 98 -14.35 -36.46 8.81
CA VAL A 98 -14.04 -37.67 8.04
C VAL A 98 -15.05 -38.79 8.32
N ASN A 99 -15.43 -39.02 9.58
CA ASN A 99 -16.43 -40.04 9.92
C ASN A 99 -17.83 -39.72 9.36
N GLY A 100 -18.25 -38.45 9.37
CA GLY A 100 -19.50 -38.03 8.75
C GLY A 100 -19.51 -38.22 7.23
N ARG A 101 -18.39 -37.94 6.56
CA ARG A 101 -18.23 -38.15 5.11
C ARG A 101 -18.19 -39.63 4.74
N VAL A 102 -17.55 -40.49 5.54
CA VAL A 102 -17.56 -41.95 5.33
C VAL A 102 -18.96 -42.54 5.51
N TYR A 103 -19.74 -42.07 6.51
CA TYR A 103 -21.10 -42.54 6.73
C TYR A 103 -22.06 -42.13 5.60
N LEU A 104 -21.91 -40.91 5.07
CA LEU A 104 -22.69 -40.43 3.91
C LEU A 104 -22.31 -41.15 2.62
N ILE A 105 -21.03 -41.47 2.39
CA ILE A 105 -20.56 -42.26 1.24
C ILE A 105 -21.09 -43.70 1.32
N ILE A 106 -21.05 -44.32 2.50
CA ILE A 106 -21.60 -45.68 2.71
C ILE A 106 -23.11 -45.72 2.45
N ASN A 107 -23.86 -44.70 2.87
CA ASN A 107 -25.30 -44.63 2.62
C ASN A 107 -25.65 -44.34 1.15
N SER A 108 -24.84 -43.53 0.45
CA SER A 108 -25.05 -43.27 -0.98
C SER A 108 -24.56 -44.41 -1.89
N VAL A 109 -23.62 -45.25 -1.44
CA VAL A 109 -23.25 -46.51 -2.11
C VAL A 109 -24.33 -47.59 -1.87
N LYS A 110 -24.93 -47.66 -0.68
CA LYS A 110 -26.06 -48.57 -0.41
C LYS A 110 -27.31 -48.23 -1.23
N GLN A 111 -27.57 -46.95 -1.51
CA GLN A 111 -28.70 -46.52 -2.36
C GLN A 111 -28.46 -46.74 -3.86
N LYS A 112 -27.23 -46.98 -4.31
CA LYS A 112 -26.87 -47.08 -5.75
C LYS A 112 -26.72 -48.50 -6.29
N ILE A 113 -27.04 -49.54 -5.52
CA ILE A 113 -27.00 -50.92 -6.00
C ILE A 113 -28.44 -51.43 -6.21
N PRO A 114 -29.00 -51.33 -7.43
CA PRO A 114 -30.06 -52.22 -7.87
C PRO A 114 -29.47 -53.49 -8.48
N ILE A 115 -30.18 -54.58 -8.24
CA ILE A 115 -29.91 -55.96 -8.66
C ILE A 115 -30.17 -56.11 -10.18
N GLN A 116 -29.17 -56.64 -10.91
CA GLN A 116 -29.21 -57.45 -12.16
C GLN A 116 -29.87 -56.90 -13.47
N GLN A 117 -29.08 -56.73 -14.56
CA GLN A 117 -29.05 -57.55 -15.82
C GLN A 117 -28.38 -56.82 -17.02
N ASN A 118 -27.79 -57.63 -17.91
CA ASN A 118 -26.95 -57.41 -19.11
C ASN A 118 -27.32 -56.26 -20.08
N GLU A 119 -26.30 -55.59 -20.68
CA GLU A 119 -25.88 -55.66 -22.11
C GLU A 119 -24.72 -54.69 -22.45
N LEU A 120 -23.93 -55.04 -23.47
CA LEU A 120 -22.73 -54.34 -23.97
C LEU A 120 -23.07 -53.10 -24.84
N VAL A 121 -22.18 -52.09 -24.86
CA VAL A 121 -21.55 -51.43 -26.05
C VAL A 121 -20.77 -50.14 -25.63
N HIS A 122 -19.56 -49.98 -26.17
CA HIS A 122 -18.58 -48.87 -26.03
C HIS A 122 -18.85 -47.71 -27.06
N PRO A 123 -18.02 -46.64 -27.18
CA PRO A 123 -17.50 -45.65 -26.21
C PRO A 123 -17.64 -44.18 -26.74
N GLU A 124 -17.26 -43.17 -25.94
CA GLU A 124 -16.58 -41.88 -26.30
C GLU A 124 -17.01 -40.68 -25.43
N GLY A 125 -16.05 -39.79 -25.11
CA GLY A 125 -16.35 -38.38 -24.79
C GLY A 125 -15.86 -37.81 -23.45
N SER A 126 -14.62 -37.34 -23.45
CA SER A 126 -13.92 -36.39 -22.53
C SER A 126 -14.64 -35.76 -21.32
N LEU A 127 -14.02 -35.93 -20.15
CA LEU A 127 -14.12 -35.09 -18.95
C LEU A 127 -13.51 -33.69 -19.17
N PRO A 128 -14.03 -32.67 -18.47
CA PRO A 128 -13.13 -31.82 -17.69
C PRO A 128 -13.53 -31.74 -16.21
N ASP A 129 -12.49 -31.64 -15.38
CA ASP A 129 -12.50 -31.65 -13.92
C ASP A 129 -13.27 -30.47 -13.29
N ILE A 130 -14.26 -30.82 -12.46
CA ILE A 130 -14.94 -29.94 -11.50
C ILE A 130 -14.50 -30.38 -10.10
N THR A 131 -13.41 -29.84 -9.56
CA THR A 131 -12.97 -30.22 -8.20
C THR A 131 -12.45 -29.09 -7.31
N MET A 132 -12.47 -27.81 -7.71
CA MET A 132 -12.05 -26.70 -6.83
C MET A 132 -13.10 -25.65 -6.44
N MET A 133 -14.34 -25.74 -6.92
CA MET A 133 -15.38 -24.72 -6.61
C MET A 133 -16.37 -25.10 -5.51
N ASN A 134 -16.50 -26.38 -5.13
CA ASN A 134 -17.51 -26.79 -4.14
C ASN A 134 -17.10 -26.58 -2.67
N LEU A 135 -15.87 -26.15 -2.39
CA LEU A 135 -15.39 -25.95 -1.01
C LEU A 135 -15.76 -24.57 -0.44
N THR A 136 -15.95 -23.56 -1.28
CA THR A 136 -16.28 -22.19 -0.84
C THR A 136 -17.78 -22.04 -0.56
N THR A 137 -18.63 -22.63 -1.39
CA THR A 137 -20.10 -22.56 -1.25
C THR A 137 -20.62 -23.36 -0.05
N GLU A 138 -19.94 -24.45 0.32
CA GLU A 138 -20.26 -25.24 1.52
C GLU A 138 -19.88 -24.50 2.83
N SER A 139 -18.87 -23.62 2.77
CA SER A 139 -18.40 -22.87 3.93
C SER A 139 -19.32 -21.71 4.30
N GLU A 140 -19.95 -21.06 3.32
CA GLU A 140 -20.83 -19.90 3.53
C GLU A 140 -22.21 -20.33 4.04
N MET A 141 -22.77 -21.45 3.53
CA MET A 141 -24.00 -22.03 4.08
C MET A 141 -23.85 -22.51 5.54
N LEU A 142 -22.61 -22.84 5.97
CA LEU A 142 -22.31 -23.20 7.36
C LEU A 142 -22.20 -21.99 8.29
N ASP A 143 -21.94 -20.79 7.76
CA ASP A 143 -21.84 -19.56 8.54
C ASP A 143 -23.23 -18.92 8.75
N GLU A 144 -24.13 -19.01 7.77
CA GLU A 144 -25.53 -18.56 7.87
C GLU A 144 -26.30 -19.40 8.91
N LYS A 145 -26.13 -20.73 8.87
CA LYS A 145 -26.71 -21.65 9.85
C LYS A 145 -26.11 -21.52 11.26
N ARG A 146 -24.91 -20.94 11.38
CA ARG A 146 -24.24 -20.69 12.68
C ARG A 146 -24.69 -19.39 13.34
N LEU A 147 -25.15 -18.41 12.55
CA LEU A 147 -25.77 -17.18 13.03
C LEU A 147 -27.17 -17.43 13.61
N GLU A 148 -27.96 -18.30 12.97
CA GLU A 148 -29.29 -18.69 13.47
C GLU A 148 -29.21 -19.42 14.84
N ILE A 149 -28.24 -20.32 15.02
CA ILE A 149 -28.02 -21.06 16.28
C ILE A 149 -27.55 -20.15 17.42
N TYR A 150 -26.96 -18.99 17.11
CA TYR A 150 -26.47 -18.04 18.12
C TYR A 150 -27.57 -17.10 18.63
N ASP A 151 -28.61 -16.83 17.83
CA ASP A 151 -29.78 -16.05 18.24
C ASP A 151 -30.78 -16.91 19.04
N GLU A 152 -30.94 -18.20 18.69
CA GLU A 152 -31.80 -19.14 19.42
C GLU A 152 -31.30 -19.45 20.84
N LYS A 153 -30.01 -19.24 21.11
CA LYS A 153 -29.39 -19.51 22.42
C LYS A 153 -29.47 -18.33 23.40
N LYS A 154 -30.01 -17.19 22.96
CA LYS A 154 -30.23 -16.01 23.82
C LYS A 154 -31.66 -15.92 24.37
N THR A 155 -32.58 -16.74 23.89
CA THR A 155 -33.99 -16.75 24.32
C THR A 155 -34.32 -17.83 25.35
N HIS A 156 -33.34 -18.64 25.77
CA HIS A 156 -33.56 -19.77 26.68
C HIS A 156 -32.59 -19.73 27.88
N ASP A 157 -32.69 -18.69 28.70
CA ASP A 157 -32.12 -18.64 30.06
C ASP A 157 -32.79 -17.50 30.86
N GLN A 158 -34.09 -17.66 31.16
CA GLN A 158 -34.74 -16.93 32.23
C GLN A 158 -36.02 -17.64 32.67
N ASP A 159 -35.92 -18.41 33.77
CA ASP A 159 -37.07 -18.90 34.55
C ASP A 159 -36.94 -18.44 36.01
N SER A 160 -38.02 -17.84 36.51
CA SER A 160 -38.52 -17.70 37.90
C SER A 160 -39.41 -16.44 37.90
N ASP A 161 -40.65 -16.39 38.38
CA ASP A 161 -41.58 -17.34 39.01
C ASP A 161 -43.01 -16.76 38.79
N ASP A 162 -44.02 -17.51 39.24
CA ASP A 162 -45.39 -17.09 39.63
C ASP A 162 -46.57 -17.42 38.69
N GLU A 163 -47.11 -18.61 38.97
CA GLU A 163 -48.46 -18.88 39.49
C GLU A 163 -49.76 -18.39 38.77
N TRP A 164 -50.66 -19.40 38.63
CA TRP A 164 -52.13 -19.38 38.54
C TRP A 164 -52.75 -19.02 37.18
N ASP A 165 -53.88 -19.56 36.75
CA ASP A 165 -54.75 -20.70 37.09
C ASP A 165 -55.85 -20.66 36.00
N LYS A 166 -56.36 -21.82 35.58
CA LYS A 166 -57.56 -22.04 34.72
C LYS A 166 -57.54 -21.43 33.31
N GLY A 167 -58.03 -22.12 32.28
CA GLY A 167 -58.78 -23.35 32.23
C GLY A 167 -59.46 -23.46 30.87
N ASP A 168 -59.60 -24.71 30.43
CA ASP A 168 -60.60 -25.24 29.50
C ASP A 168 -60.78 -24.60 28.11
N SER A 169 -60.29 -25.37 27.14
CA SER A 169 -61.14 -26.14 26.20
C SER A 169 -61.91 -25.43 25.07
N LYS A 170 -61.71 -26.03 23.89
CA LYS A 170 -62.64 -26.22 22.75
C LYS A 170 -62.60 -25.22 21.59
N GLU A 171 -61.90 -25.66 20.53
CA GLU A 171 -62.45 -25.83 19.17
C GLU A 171 -63.90 -26.40 19.17
N PRO A 172 -64.67 -26.39 18.06
CA PRO A 172 -64.47 -25.76 16.74
C PRO A 172 -65.77 -25.13 16.17
N ASP A 173 -65.67 -24.74 14.90
CA ASP A 173 -66.62 -25.08 13.83
C ASP A 173 -67.79 -24.16 13.45
N HIS A 174 -68.13 -24.30 12.17
CA HIS A 174 -69.30 -23.84 11.39
C HIS A 174 -69.11 -22.51 10.63
N SER A 175 -68.90 -22.58 9.30
CA SER A 175 -69.92 -22.76 8.22
C SER A 175 -70.84 -21.54 8.13
N ASP A 176 -71.24 -20.95 7.02
CA ASP A 176 -71.15 -21.15 5.58
C ASP A 176 -71.47 -19.75 5.01
N GLU A 177 -71.18 -19.50 3.73
CA GLU A 177 -72.16 -19.01 2.75
C GLU A 177 -71.46 -18.37 1.55
N GLU A 178 -71.79 -18.96 0.41
CA GLU A 178 -71.46 -18.57 -0.95
C GLU A 178 -72.11 -17.21 -1.28
N ALA A 179 -71.30 -16.31 -1.85
CA ALA A 179 -71.78 -15.28 -2.76
C ALA A 179 -70.76 -15.20 -3.90
N GLU A 180 -71.09 -15.87 -5.01
CA GLU A 180 -70.38 -15.75 -6.27
C GLU A 180 -70.63 -14.35 -6.89
N ASP A 181 -69.54 -13.87 -7.50
CA ASP A 181 -69.46 -12.95 -8.64
C ASP A 181 -69.75 -11.46 -8.44
N GLU A 182 -68.66 -10.67 -8.40
CA GLU A 182 -68.34 -9.66 -9.44
C GLU A 182 -67.07 -8.84 -9.07
N GLU A 183 -65.90 -9.48 -8.85
CA GLU A 183 -64.59 -8.77 -8.85
C GLU A 183 -63.46 -9.68 -9.39
N SER A 184 -63.66 -10.36 -10.52
CA SER A 184 -62.67 -11.28 -11.10
C SER A 184 -62.03 -10.79 -12.40
N GLU A 185 -61.79 -9.50 -12.57
CA GLU A 185 -61.01 -8.97 -13.71
C GLU A 185 -59.82 -8.07 -13.31
N GLU A 186 -59.65 -7.71 -12.04
CA GLU A 186 -58.48 -6.94 -11.59
C GLU A 186 -57.35 -7.80 -10.99
N GLU A 187 -57.61 -9.03 -10.55
CA GLU A 187 -56.59 -9.89 -9.92
C GLU A 187 -55.71 -10.67 -10.93
N GLU A 188 -56.17 -10.96 -12.15
CA GLU A 188 -55.36 -11.70 -13.14
C GLU A 188 -54.23 -10.86 -13.77
N THR A 189 -54.37 -9.53 -13.80
CA THR A 189 -53.31 -8.64 -14.34
C THR A 189 -52.19 -8.36 -13.33
N THR A 190 -52.51 -8.43 -12.02
CA THR A 190 -51.52 -8.22 -10.95
C THR A 190 -50.67 -9.46 -10.68
N THR A 191 -51.18 -10.67 -10.96
CA THR A 191 -50.45 -11.94 -10.81
C THR A 191 -49.47 -12.21 -11.95
N ASP A 192 -49.81 -11.94 -13.21
CA ASP A 192 -48.87 -12.09 -14.35
C ASP A 192 -47.73 -11.04 -14.30
N SER A 193 -48.02 -9.82 -13.84
CA SER A 193 -46.98 -8.82 -13.58
C SER A 193 -46.10 -9.18 -12.37
N ARG A 194 -46.67 -9.65 -11.25
CA ARG A 194 -45.89 -10.20 -10.11
C ARG A 194 -45.00 -11.36 -10.52
N ASN A 195 -45.50 -12.31 -11.30
CA ASN A 195 -44.73 -13.47 -11.77
C ASN A 195 -43.58 -13.06 -12.70
N LYS A 196 -43.79 -12.05 -13.56
CA LYS A 196 -42.72 -11.45 -14.37
C LYS A 196 -41.69 -10.72 -13.52
N TRP A 197 -42.11 -9.98 -12.49
CA TRP A 197 -41.20 -9.33 -11.54
C TRP A 197 -40.40 -10.33 -10.71
N HIS A 198 -41.01 -11.42 -10.25
CA HIS A 198 -40.31 -12.51 -9.58
C HIS A 198 -39.27 -13.16 -10.50
N LEU A 199 -39.60 -13.39 -11.78
CA LEU A 199 -38.65 -13.94 -12.75
C LEU A 199 -37.51 -12.98 -13.12
N VAL A 200 -37.79 -11.67 -13.11
CA VAL A 200 -36.77 -10.62 -13.27
C VAL A 200 -35.88 -10.53 -12.03
N ILE A 201 -36.45 -10.64 -10.83
CA ILE A 201 -35.71 -10.70 -9.57
C ILE A 201 -34.83 -11.95 -9.55
N ASP A 202 -35.33 -13.12 -9.94
CA ASP A 202 -34.54 -14.36 -10.00
C ASP A 202 -33.40 -14.29 -11.02
N ARG A 203 -33.61 -13.64 -12.16
CA ARG A 203 -32.51 -13.40 -13.12
C ARG A 203 -31.50 -12.38 -12.58
N LEU A 204 -31.97 -11.33 -11.89
CA LEU A 204 -31.11 -10.34 -11.25
C LEU A 204 -30.31 -10.95 -10.10
N THR A 205 -30.88 -11.83 -9.29
CA THR A 205 -30.18 -12.51 -8.19
C THR A 205 -29.10 -13.45 -8.73
N VAL A 206 -29.38 -14.22 -9.79
CA VAL A 206 -28.35 -15.07 -10.44
C VAL A 206 -27.22 -14.23 -11.03
N LEU A 207 -27.55 -13.11 -11.69
CA LEU A 207 -26.53 -12.17 -12.20
C LEU A 207 -25.74 -11.52 -11.06
N PHE A 208 -26.40 -11.18 -9.96
CA PHE A 208 -25.78 -10.60 -8.78
C PHE A 208 -24.83 -11.59 -8.09
N LEU A 209 -25.21 -12.86 -7.94
CA LEU A 209 -24.34 -13.91 -7.41
C LEU A 209 -23.11 -14.11 -8.30
N LYS A 210 -23.30 -14.16 -9.63
CA LYS A 210 -22.19 -14.23 -10.58
C LYS A 210 -21.30 -12.99 -10.51
N PHE A 211 -21.88 -11.81 -10.32
CA PHE A 211 -21.14 -10.57 -10.12
C PHE A 211 -20.33 -10.60 -8.81
N LEU A 212 -20.90 -11.06 -7.70
CA LEU A 212 -20.20 -11.22 -6.42
C LEU A 212 -19.04 -12.20 -6.54
N GLU A 213 -19.22 -13.30 -7.27
CA GLU A 213 -18.14 -14.26 -7.54
C GLU A 213 -16.99 -13.61 -8.32
N TYR A 214 -17.29 -12.88 -9.40
CA TYR A 214 -16.27 -12.15 -10.15
C TYR A 214 -15.60 -11.06 -9.31
N PHE A 215 -16.38 -10.34 -8.48
CA PHE A 215 -15.87 -9.32 -7.59
C PHE A 215 -14.92 -9.91 -6.55
N HIS A 216 -15.26 -11.04 -5.94
CA HIS A 216 -14.39 -11.74 -5.00
C HIS A 216 -13.10 -12.21 -5.67
N ARG A 217 -13.19 -12.82 -6.86
CA ARG A 217 -12.00 -13.20 -7.65
C ARG A 217 -11.13 -12.00 -7.98
N PHE A 218 -11.73 -10.88 -8.37
CA PHE A 218 -11.03 -9.63 -8.64
C PHE A 218 -10.38 -9.04 -7.38
N GLN A 219 -11.06 -9.08 -6.24
CA GLN A 219 -10.52 -8.62 -4.96
C GLN A 219 -9.28 -9.43 -4.56
N VAL A 220 -9.32 -10.76 -4.62
CA VAL A 220 -8.16 -11.62 -4.34
C VAL A 220 -7.01 -11.31 -5.29
N PHE A 221 -7.29 -11.10 -6.57
CA PHE A 221 -6.29 -10.70 -7.56
C PHE A 221 -5.65 -9.34 -7.25
N VAL A 222 -6.44 -8.33 -6.86
CA VAL A 222 -5.93 -7.00 -6.48
C VAL A 222 -5.05 -7.10 -5.23
N TRP A 223 -5.47 -7.83 -4.21
CA TRP A 223 -4.64 -8.03 -3.01
C TRP A 223 -3.33 -8.73 -3.34
N TRP A 224 -3.34 -9.71 -4.24
CA TRP A 224 -2.14 -10.40 -4.73
C TRP A 224 -1.21 -9.45 -5.48
N LEU A 225 -1.74 -8.66 -6.43
CA LEU A 225 -0.97 -7.66 -7.17
C LEU A 225 -0.34 -6.62 -6.23
N LEU A 226 -1.09 -6.17 -5.23
CA LEU A 226 -0.60 -5.23 -4.24
C LEU A 226 0.55 -5.83 -3.43
N GLU A 227 0.44 -7.08 -2.94
CA GLU A 227 1.52 -7.74 -2.21
C GLU A 227 2.82 -7.81 -3.03
N LEU A 228 2.71 -8.03 -4.35
CA LEU A 228 3.86 -8.09 -5.25
C LEU A 228 4.51 -6.73 -5.48
N HIS A 229 3.73 -5.67 -5.63
CA HIS A 229 4.22 -4.36 -6.09
C HIS A 229 4.28 -3.28 -5.02
N ILE A 230 3.81 -3.52 -3.79
CA ILE A 230 3.69 -2.50 -2.74
C ILE A 230 5.00 -1.78 -2.43
N ILE A 231 6.12 -2.51 -2.33
CA ILE A 231 7.44 -1.92 -2.06
C ILE A 231 7.85 -0.91 -3.14
N LYS A 232 7.52 -1.17 -4.40
CA LYS A 232 7.81 -0.27 -5.53
C LYS A 232 6.94 0.99 -5.43
N ILE A 233 5.67 0.84 -5.06
CA ILE A 233 4.73 1.95 -4.90
C ILE A 233 5.14 2.85 -3.72
N VAL A 234 5.40 2.27 -2.55
CA VAL A 234 5.79 2.99 -1.33
C VAL A 234 7.10 3.74 -1.56
N SER A 235 8.15 3.07 -2.03
CA SER A 235 9.44 3.70 -2.30
C SER A 235 9.34 4.83 -3.35
N SER A 236 8.58 4.63 -4.43
CA SER A 236 8.39 5.64 -5.47
C SER A 236 7.67 6.88 -4.95
N TYR A 237 6.62 6.68 -4.15
CA TYR A 237 5.89 7.78 -3.54
C TYR A 237 6.78 8.58 -2.59
N ILE A 238 7.54 7.90 -1.72
CA ILE A 238 8.41 8.56 -0.74
C ILE A 238 9.49 9.38 -1.45
N ILE A 239 10.21 8.82 -2.41
CA ILE A 239 11.25 9.56 -3.15
C ILE A 239 10.64 10.73 -3.93
N TRP A 240 9.45 10.58 -4.52
CA TRP A 240 8.75 11.69 -5.16
C TRP A 240 8.45 12.83 -4.19
N VAL A 241 7.97 12.53 -2.98
CA VAL A 241 7.73 13.55 -1.93
C VAL A 241 9.03 14.23 -1.52
N MET A 242 10.12 13.47 -1.33
CA MET A 242 11.43 14.03 -0.94
C MET A 242 12.00 14.96 -2.01
N VAL A 243 11.86 14.60 -3.28
CA VAL A 243 12.32 15.43 -4.41
C VAL A 243 11.47 16.71 -4.56
N LYS A 244 10.17 16.66 -4.24
CA LYS A 244 9.29 17.82 -4.29
C LYS A 244 9.55 18.82 -3.17
N GLU A 245 9.86 18.35 -1.97
CA GLU A 245 10.19 19.18 -0.82
C GLU A 245 11.58 18.81 -0.28
N VAL A 246 12.62 19.37 -0.88
CA VAL A 246 14.00 19.16 -0.42
C VAL A 246 14.17 19.84 0.93
N SER A 247 14.48 19.05 1.95
CA SER A 247 14.76 19.53 3.29
C SER A 247 15.61 18.54 4.09
N LEU A 248 16.20 19.00 5.19
CA LEU A 248 17.00 18.17 6.07
C LEU A 248 16.17 17.06 6.73
N LEU A 249 14.97 17.38 7.25
CA LEU A 249 14.09 16.39 7.88
C LEU A 249 13.73 15.25 6.91
N ASN A 250 13.58 15.59 5.64
CA ASN A 250 13.25 14.65 4.57
C ASN A 250 14.42 13.74 4.15
N TYR A 251 15.67 14.10 4.51
CA TYR A 251 16.85 13.31 4.17
C TYR A 251 16.84 11.91 4.80
N VAL A 252 16.24 11.77 5.99
CA VAL A 252 16.12 10.48 6.69
C VAL A 252 15.33 9.47 5.86
N PHE A 253 14.20 9.89 5.28
CA PHE A 253 13.40 9.02 4.40
C PHE A 253 14.17 8.62 3.15
N PHE A 254 14.90 9.59 2.59
CA PHE A 254 15.70 9.38 1.39
C PHE A 254 16.76 8.29 1.62
N ILE A 255 17.59 8.43 2.67
CA ILE A 255 18.60 7.42 3.03
C ILE A 255 17.95 6.07 3.32
N ALA A 256 16.86 6.05 4.10
CA ALA A 256 16.21 4.81 4.49
C ALA A 256 15.78 3.99 3.26
N TRP A 257 15.16 4.62 2.26
CA TRP A 257 14.67 3.92 1.07
C TRP A 257 15.74 3.68 0.00
N THR A 258 16.75 4.54 -0.14
CA THR A 258 17.87 4.28 -1.07
C THR A 258 18.66 3.04 -0.67
N PHE A 259 18.81 2.76 0.64
CA PHE A 259 19.49 1.55 1.11
C PHE A 259 18.55 0.36 1.34
N ALA A 260 17.26 0.57 1.62
CA ALA A 260 16.32 -0.55 1.75
C ALA A 260 15.98 -1.25 0.43
N LEU A 261 16.10 -0.55 -0.70
CA LEU A 261 15.83 -1.15 -2.01
C LEU A 261 16.83 -2.27 -2.37
N PRO A 262 18.16 -2.03 -2.38
CA PRO A 262 19.14 -3.06 -2.75
C PRO A 262 19.28 -4.16 -1.70
N TYR A 263 18.96 -3.86 -0.44
CA TYR A 263 19.17 -4.75 0.70
C TYR A 263 17.82 -5.06 1.35
N SER A 264 17.18 -6.14 0.89
CA SER A 264 15.82 -6.53 1.27
C SER A 264 15.63 -6.72 2.79
N GLN A 265 16.69 -7.05 3.51
CA GLN A 265 16.71 -7.18 4.98
C GLN A 265 16.34 -5.89 5.71
N PHE A 266 16.66 -4.73 5.13
CA PHE A 266 16.37 -3.43 5.74
C PHE A 266 14.97 -2.89 5.46
N ARG A 267 14.17 -3.53 4.58
CA ARG A 267 12.84 -3.01 4.19
C ARG A 267 11.87 -2.85 5.37
N PRO A 268 11.69 -3.86 6.26
CA PRO A 268 10.80 -3.70 7.41
C PRO A 268 11.27 -2.60 8.38
N LEU A 269 12.59 -2.50 8.59
CA LEU A 269 13.18 -1.45 9.42
C LEU A 269 12.95 -0.07 8.81
N ALA A 270 13.17 0.09 7.51
CA ALA A 270 12.97 1.36 6.81
C ALA A 270 11.51 1.81 6.88
N SER A 271 10.55 0.92 6.63
CA SER A 271 9.12 1.24 6.75
C SER A 271 8.76 1.67 8.19
N SER A 272 9.27 0.96 9.20
CA SER A 272 9.07 1.29 10.62
C SER A 272 9.68 2.65 11.01
N VAL A 273 10.91 2.94 10.58
CA VAL A 273 11.55 4.24 10.83
C VAL A 273 10.81 5.37 10.12
N CYS A 274 10.39 5.15 8.87
CA CYS A 274 9.66 6.14 8.10
C CYS A 274 8.29 6.44 8.72
N THR A 275 7.55 5.46 9.22
CA THR A 275 6.24 5.71 9.86
C THR A 275 6.38 6.60 11.09
N VAL A 276 7.29 6.26 12.00
CA VAL A 276 7.55 7.05 13.21
C VAL A 276 8.02 8.46 12.85
N TRP A 277 8.98 8.57 11.94
CA TRP A 277 9.53 9.88 11.54
C TRP A 277 8.50 10.76 10.83
N THR A 278 7.60 10.17 10.04
CA THR A 278 6.48 10.89 9.40
C THR A 278 5.56 11.50 10.45
N CYS A 279 5.21 10.75 11.48
CA CYS A 279 4.40 11.26 12.59
C CYS A 279 5.10 12.41 13.32
N VAL A 280 6.40 12.29 13.59
CA VAL A 280 7.21 13.37 14.19
C VAL A 280 7.18 14.63 13.33
N ILE A 281 7.40 14.50 12.02
CA ILE A 281 7.37 15.65 11.10
C ILE A 281 5.98 16.29 11.04
N ILE A 282 4.90 15.50 10.99
CA ILE A 282 3.53 16.04 10.98
C ILE A 282 3.30 16.87 12.25
N VAL A 283 3.65 16.34 13.43
CA VAL A 283 3.52 17.05 14.70
C VAL A 283 4.37 18.33 14.70
N CYS A 284 5.64 18.26 14.28
CA CYS A 284 6.51 19.45 14.19
C CYS A 284 5.94 20.51 13.24
N LYS A 285 5.44 20.11 12.07
CA LYS A 285 4.84 21.02 11.08
C LYS A 285 3.54 21.65 11.60
N MET A 286 2.73 20.91 12.36
CA MET A 286 1.52 21.43 13.02
C MET A 286 1.86 22.42 14.12
N LEU A 287 2.82 22.08 15.00
CA LEU A 287 3.29 22.96 16.07
C LEU A 287 3.89 24.26 15.52
N TYR A 288 4.62 24.20 14.41
CA TYR A 288 5.21 25.38 13.78
C TYR A 288 4.18 26.38 13.22
N GLN A 289 2.92 25.96 13.02
CA GLN A 289 1.86 26.89 12.57
C GLN A 289 1.27 27.76 13.68
N LEU A 290 1.56 27.51 14.96
CA LEU A 290 1.04 28.31 16.07
C LEU A 290 1.39 29.80 15.90
N ALA A 291 0.49 30.70 16.33
CA ALA A 291 0.70 32.13 16.15
C ALA A 291 1.89 32.63 16.98
N SER A 292 2.14 32.01 18.13
CA SER A 292 3.22 32.31 19.08
C SER A 292 4.62 32.15 18.48
N ILE A 293 4.77 31.43 17.36
CA ILE A 293 6.05 31.30 16.66
C ILE A 293 6.07 32.33 15.54
N ASP A 294 6.68 33.49 15.74
CA ASP A 294 6.85 34.47 14.67
C ASP A 294 8.20 34.23 13.94
N PRO A 295 8.22 33.89 12.64
CA PRO A 295 9.47 33.72 11.90
C PRO A 295 10.30 35.02 11.85
N ALA A 296 9.68 36.20 11.98
CA ALA A 296 10.42 37.47 11.95
C ALA A 296 11.45 37.60 13.08
N THR A 297 11.17 37.04 14.27
CA THR A 297 12.08 37.13 15.43
C THR A 297 13.35 36.30 15.28
N PHE A 298 13.30 35.23 14.47
CA PHE A 298 14.43 34.32 14.25
C PHE A 298 15.08 34.48 12.88
N SER A 299 14.47 35.27 11.99
CA SER A 299 14.99 35.50 10.65
C SER A 299 16.30 36.30 10.67
N SER A 300 17.27 35.87 9.86
CA SER A 300 18.53 36.58 9.65
C SER A 300 18.45 37.39 8.35
N ASN A 301 18.65 38.70 8.44
CA ASN A 301 18.72 39.55 7.25
C ASN A 301 20.18 39.61 6.74
N CYS A 302 20.45 39.01 5.59
CA CYS A 302 21.78 38.99 4.99
C CYS A 302 22.02 40.26 4.17
N THR A 303 23.10 40.97 4.48
CA THR A 303 23.51 42.17 3.73
C THR A 303 24.01 41.79 2.34
N LYS A 304 23.51 42.46 1.30
CA LYS A 304 23.94 42.24 -0.07
C LYS A 304 25.39 42.71 -0.26
N PRO A 305 26.29 41.86 -0.80
CA PRO A 305 27.66 42.26 -1.10
C PRO A 305 27.71 43.20 -2.31
N LEU A 306 28.82 43.94 -2.45
CA LEU A 306 29.04 44.73 -3.67
C LEU A 306 29.37 43.80 -4.86
N LEU A 307 29.02 44.25 -6.07
CA LEU A 307 29.27 43.47 -7.29
C LEU A 307 30.75 43.14 -7.49
N ASN A 308 31.66 44.03 -7.06
CA ASN A 308 33.11 43.84 -7.15
C ASN A 308 33.64 42.73 -6.20
N GLU A 309 32.87 42.38 -5.17
CA GLU A 309 33.24 41.39 -4.16
C GLU A 309 32.67 39.99 -4.48
N THR A 310 31.92 39.86 -5.58
CA THR A 310 31.28 38.60 -5.99
C THR A 310 31.49 38.33 -7.48
N THR A 311 31.26 37.09 -7.89
CA THR A 311 31.30 36.68 -9.30
C THR A 311 29.96 36.91 -10.04
N ALA A 312 28.96 37.47 -9.35
CA ALA A 312 27.64 37.74 -9.93
C ALA A 312 27.73 38.80 -11.02
N GLN A 313 27.06 38.57 -12.15
CA GLN A 313 27.18 39.47 -13.30
C GLN A 313 26.34 40.74 -13.12
N ASN A 314 25.17 40.62 -12.48
CA ASN A 314 24.20 41.69 -12.32
C ASN A 314 23.59 41.66 -10.91
N THR A 315 23.11 42.82 -10.45
CA THR A 315 22.35 42.92 -9.18
C THR A 315 21.06 42.09 -9.20
N THR A 316 20.44 41.92 -10.37
CA THR A 316 19.25 41.07 -10.54
C THR A 316 19.53 39.58 -10.27
N GLU A 317 20.76 39.12 -10.48
CA GLU A 317 21.18 37.74 -10.17
C GLU A 317 21.39 37.55 -8.66
N LEU A 318 21.84 38.61 -7.97
CA LEU A 318 21.89 38.62 -6.50
C LEU A 318 20.48 38.65 -5.90
N ASP A 319 19.56 39.41 -6.49
CA ASP A 319 18.17 39.51 -6.03
C ASP A 319 17.38 38.21 -6.18
N SER A 320 17.77 37.33 -7.11
CA SER A 320 17.17 36.00 -7.24
C SER A 320 17.74 34.96 -6.27
N SER A 321 18.83 35.28 -5.56
CA SER A 321 19.45 34.41 -4.57
C SER A 321 18.56 34.20 -3.35
N VAL A 322 18.60 33.00 -2.78
CA VAL A 322 17.92 32.68 -1.51
C VAL A 322 18.41 33.57 -0.36
N LEU A 323 19.69 33.96 -0.35
CA LEU A 323 20.27 34.76 0.74
C LEU A 323 19.81 36.22 0.73
N TYR A 324 19.60 36.79 -0.45
CA TYR A 324 19.49 38.25 -0.63
C TYR A 324 18.09 38.71 -1.06
N SER A 325 17.21 37.79 -1.43
CA SER A 325 15.83 38.10 -1.85
C SER A 325 14.92 38.48 -0.70
N SER A 326 15.07 37.83 0.46
CA SER A 326 14.21 38.01 1.64
C SER A 326 14.96 37.60 2.92
N PRO A 327 14.51 38.02 4.11
CA PRO A 327 15.07 37.55 5.36
C PRO A 327 15.05 36.03 5.42
N VAL A 328 16.19 35.43 5.76
CA VAL A 328 16.37 33.99 5.76
C VAL A 328 15.83 33.43 7.06
N ASP A 329 14.82 32.58 6.98
CA ASP A 329 14.36 31.76 8.11
C ASP A 329 15.19 30.46 8.19
N PRO A 330 15.94 30.23 9.28
CA PRO A 330 16.70 29.00 9.48
C PRO A 330 15.84 27.73 9.43
N SER A 331 14.56 27.84 9.82
CA SER A 331 13.62 26.72 9.92
C SER A 331 13.24 26.15 8.54
N ASN A 332 13.27 27.00 7.50
CA ASN A 332 12.93 26.60 6.15
C ASN A 332 13.93 25.59 5.57
N TRP A 333 15.22 25.74 5.90
CA TRP A 333 16.27 24.77 5.51
C TRP A 333 16.07 23.40 6.19
N VAL A 334 15.62 23.41 7.45
CA VAL A 334 15.27 22.20 8.19
C VAL A 334 14.04 21.51 7.57
N GLY A 335 13.08 22.28 7.05
CA GLY A 335 11.86 21.79 6.39
C GLY A 335 10.55 22.27 7.04
N LEU A 336 10.62 23.30 7.90
CA LEU A 336 9.47 23.91 8.55
C LEU A 336 9.19 25.27 7.91
N LYS A 337 7.97 25.46 7.41
CA LYS A 337 7.52 26.74 6.87
C LYS A 337 6.11 27.06 7.37
N LYS A 338 5.83 28.35 7.58
CA LYS A 338 4.46 28.81 7.78
C LYS A 338 3.71 28.78 6.45
N SER A 339 2.55 28.13 6.43
CA SER A 339 1.74 28.01 5.20
C SER A 339 0.25 27.91 5.53
N THR A 340 -0.53 28.74 4.86
CA THR A 340 -1.99 28.69 4.86
C THR A 340 -2.45 28.27 3.45
N PRO A 341 -3.24 27.20 3.27
CA PRO A 341 -3.87 26.31 4.26
C PRO A 341 -2.98 25.14 4.74
N LEU A 342 -3.10 24.78 6.03
CA LEU A 342 -2.33 23.71 6.69
C LEU A 342 -2.49 22.32 6.02
N LEU A 343 -3.71 21.97 5.63
CA LEU A 343 -3.98 20.65 5.02
C LEU A 343 -3.20 20.45 3.72
N ALA A 344 -3.07 21.49 2.89
CA ALA A 344 -2.29 21.40 1.65
C ALA A 344 -0.79 21.18 1.93
N TYR A 345 -0.28 21.79 3.00
CA TYR A 345 1.11 21.62 3.44
C TYR A 345 1.38 20.22 4.02
N LEU A 346 0.43 19.64 4.76
CA LEU A 346 0.56 18.31 5.35
C LEU A 346 0.14 17.17 4.42
N ARG A 347 -0.59 17.45 3.32
CA ARG A 347 -1.17 16.45 2.42
C ARG A 347 -0.19 15.35 2.03
N ASN A 348 1.02 15.71 1.62
CA ASN A 348 2.03 14.74 1.18
C ASN A 348 2.51 13.83 2.34
N ASN A 349 2.64 14.37 3.55
CA ASN A 349 3.05 13.61 4.73
C ASN A 349 1.93 12.69 5.23
N LEU A 350 0.66 13.15 5.17
CA LEU A 350 -0.51 12.34 5.52
C LEU A 350 -0.70 11.18 4.54
N LEU A 351 -0.57 11.44 3.24
CA LEU A 351 -0.62 10.39 2.22
C LEU A 351 0.55 9.41 2.35
N MET A 352 1.75 9.88 2.69
CA MET A 352 2.90 9.03 2.98
C MET A 352 2.61 8.09 4.16
N LEU A 353 2.05 8.62 5.25
CA LEU A 353 1.64 7.81 6.41
C LEU A 353 0.56 6.79 6.04
N ALA A 354 -0.43 7.19 5.24
CA ALA A 354 -1.49 6.30 4.78
C ALA A 354 -0.95 5.14 3.92
N ILE A 355 -0.02 5.43 3.00
CA ILE A 355 0.62 4.42 2.15
C ILE A 355 1.47 3.44 2.97
N LEU A 356 2.23 3.93 3.96
CA LEU A 356 3.00 3.07 4.87
C LEU A 356 2.10 2.20 5.78
N ALA A 357 0.99 2.74 6.27
CA ALA A 357 0.00 1.94 7.02
C ALA A 357 -0.66 0.89 6.11
N PHE A 358 -0.95 1.25 4.86
CA PHE A 358 -1.52 0.33 3.87
C PHE A 358 -0.55 -0.79 3.49
N GLU A 359 0.76 -0.53 3.44
CA GLU A 359 1.80 -1.57 3.26
C GLU A 359 1.67 -2.69 4.30
N VAL A 360 1.67 -2.33 5.58
CA VAL A 360 1.54 -3.30 6.67
C VAL A 360 0.18 -3.99 6.63
N THR A 361 -0.87 -3.26 6.25
CA THR A 361 -2.23 -3.81 6.10
C THR A 361 -2.28 -4.91 5.03
N ILE A 362 -1.63 -4.70 3.88
CA ILE A 362 -1.54 -5.72 2.82
C ILE A 362 -0.83 -6.97 3.34
N TYR A 363 0.34 -6.83 3.99
CA TYR A 363 1.07 -7.98 4.52
C TYR A 363 0.26 -8.77 5.55
N ARG A 364 -0.44 -8.07 6.47
CA ARG A 364 -1.30 -8.71 7.47
C ARG A 364 -2.53 -9.37 6.86
N HIS A 365 -3.17 -8.72 5.88
CA HIS A 365 -4.31 -9.30 5.18
C HIS A 365 -3.92 -10.60 4.46
N GLN A 366 -2.76 -10.62 3.81
CA GLN A 366 -2.26 -11.80 3.10
C GLN A 366 -1.87 -12.93 4.06
N GLU A 367 -1.24 -12.61 5.18
CA GLU A 367 -0.97 -13.57 6.25
C GLU A 367 -2.27 -14.21 6.79
N TYR A 368 -3.28 -13.38 7.07
CA TYR A 368 -4.60 -13.85 7.50
C TYR A 368 -5.27 -14.74 6.45
N TYR A 369 -5.29 -14.33 5.17
CA TYR A 369 -5.89 -15.09 4.08
C TYR A 369 -5.23 -16.47 3.92
N ARG A 370 -3.90 -16.55 4.02
CA ARG A 370 -3.15 -17.81 3.94
C ARG A 370 -3.45 -18.74 5.10
N LEU A 371 -3.47 -18.22 6.32
CA LEU A 371 -3.75 -19.02 7.52
C LEU A 371 -5.19 -19.56 7.49
N ARG A 372 -6.17 -18.73 7.11
CA ARG A 372 -7.57 -19.16 7.03
C ARG A 372 -7.80 -20.25 5.99
N ASN A 373 -7.11 -20.19 4.86
CA ASN A 373 -7.28 -21.12 3.75
C ASN A 373 -6.24 -22.24 3.71
N ASN A 374 -5.34 -22.32 4.70
CA ASN A 374 -4.24 -23.30 4.74
C ASN A 374 -3.35 -23.31 3.49
N LEU A 375 -3.06 -22.11 2.98
CA LEU A 375 -2.20 -21.92 1.82
C LEU A 375 -0.76 -21.64 2.27
N THR A 376 0.20 -22.24 1.57
CA THR A 376 1.62 -21.95 1.75
C THR A 376 2.04 -20.74 0.92
N THR A 377 3.14 -20.09 1.30
CA THR A 377 3.72 -19.02 0.49
C THR A 377 4.25 -19.61 -0.82
N PRO A 378 3.85 -19.08 -1.99
CA PRO A 378 4.28 -19.63 -3.27
C PRO A 378 5.79 -19.45 -3.46
N ALA A 379 6.42 -20.45 -4.10
CA ALA A 379 7.87 -20.48 -4.30
C ALA A 379 8.37 -19.37 -5.25
N THR A 380 7.53 -18.96 -6.20
CA THR A 380 7.78 -17.81 -7.07
C THR A 380 6.63 -16.82 -6.95
N LYS A 381 6.97 -15.53 -7.04
CA LYS A 381 6.04 -14.41 -6.91
C LYS A 381 5.49 -14.02 -8.29
N THR A 382 4.64 -14.87 -8.87
CA THR A 382 4.10 -14.70 -10.23
C THR A 382 2.60 -14.39 -10.25
N ILE A 383 2.09 -13.88 -11.37
CA ILE A 383 0.66 -13.59 -11.52
C ILE A 383 -0.08 -14.87 -11.93
N PHE A 384 0.39 -15.53 -12.98
CA PHE A 384 -0.16 -16.79 -13.49
C PHE A 384 0.66 -17.96 -12.96
N HIS A 385 0.09 -18.77 -12.06
CA HIS A 385 0.81 -19.87 -11.42
C HIS A 385 0.88 -21.14 -12.28
N ASP A 386 0.00 -21.22 -13.28
CA ASP A 386 -0.18 -22.29 -14.25
C ASP A 386 0.87 -22.29 -15.38
N ILE A 387 1.50 -21.14 -15.64
CA ILE A 387 2.41 -20.98 -16.79
C ILE A 387 3.88 -21.10 -16.38
N THR A 388 4.58 -22.04 -17.01
CA THR A 388 6.01 -22.33 -16.82
C THR A 388 6.77 -22.18 -18.15
N ARG A 389 8.09 -22.36 -18.13
CA ARG A 389 8.94 -22.32 -19.34
C ARG A 389 8.50 -23.34 -20.39
N GLN A 390 7.96 -24.49 -20.01
CA GLN A 390 7.52 -25.51 -20.97
C GLN A 390 6.34 -25.01 -21.81
N HIS A 391 5.45 -24.21 -21.20
CA HIS A 391 4.26 -23.66 -21.88
C HIS A 391 4.53 -22.45 -22.77
N LEU A 392 5.77 -21.94 -22.78
CA LEU A 392 6.14 -20.76 -23.58
C LEU A 392 5.91 -20.98 -25.07
N ASP A 393 6.24 -22.18 -25.56
CA ASP A 393 6.29 -22.50 -26.98
C ASP A 393 4.97 -23.14 -27.50
N ASP A 394 3.97 -23.32 -26.62
CA ASP A 394 2.67 -23.96 -26.96
C ASP A 394 1.72 -23.02 -27.74
N GLY A 395 1.85 -21.70 -27.58
CA GLY A 395 0.98 -20.75 -28.26
C GLY A 395 1.15 -19.29 -27.81
N LEU A 396 0.65 -18.35 -28.61
CA LEU A 396 0.87 -16.91 -28.41
C LEU A 396 0.33 -16.40 -27.06
N ILE A 397 -0.83 -16.90 -26.61
CA ILE A 397 -1.42 -16.50 -25.32
C ILE A 397 -0.55 -16.99 -24.15
N ASN A 398 -0.06 -18.23 -24.21
CA ASN A 398 0.81 -18.78 -23.17
C ASN A 398 2.16 -18.06 -23.16
N CYS A 399 2.68 -17.72 -24.33
CA CYS A 399 3.87 -16.88 -24.48
C CYS A 399 3.69 -15.50 -23.84
N ALA A 400 2.57 -14.82 -24.10
CA ALA A 400 2.26 -13.54 -23.48
C ALA A 400 2.15 -13.65 -21.95
N LYS A 401 1.45 -14.66 -21.42
CA LYS A 401 1.35 -14.92 -19.97
C LYS A 401 2.72 -15.19 -19.34
N TYR A 402 3.57 -15.96 -20.02
CA TYR A 402 4.93 -16.23 -19.57
C TYR A 402 5.76 -14.96 -19.47
N PHE A 403 5.71 -14.09 -20.49
CA PHE A 403 6.43 -12.81 -20.44
C PHE A 403 5.84 -11.89 -19.37
N VAL A 404 4.52 -11.83 -19.17
CA VAL A 404 3.94 -11.05 -18.05
C VAL A 404 4.52 -11.49 -16.69
N ASN A 405 4.75 -12.79 -16.49
CA ASN A 405 5.36 -13.30 -15.26
C ASN A 405 6.88 -13.05 -15.17
N TYR A 406 7.62 -13.33 -16.25
CA TYR A 406 9.08 -13.47 -16.20
C TYR A 406 9.84 -12.48 -17.11
N PHE A 407 9.20 -11.40 -17.58
CA PHE A 407 9.84 -10.40 -18.43
C PHE A 407 11.13 -9.86 -17.81
N PHE A 408 11.04 -9.38 -16.56
CA PHE A 408 12.20 -8.82 -15.86
C PHE A 408 13.21 -9.89 -15.44
N TYR A 409 12.77 -11.14 -15.23
CA TYR A 409 13.66 -12.27 -14.95
C TYR A 409 14.55 -12.60 -16.15
N LYS A 410 14.03 -12.49 -17.39
CA LYS A 410 14.80 -12.72 -18.62
C LYS A 410 15.59 -11.49 -19.08
N PHE A 411 14.94 -10.32 -19.16
CA PHE A 411 15.48 -9.09 -19.76
C PHE A 411 15.93 -8.03 -18.74
N GLY A 412 16.16 -8.42 -17.50
CA GLY A 412 16.42 -7.45 -16.42
C GLY A 412 17.73 -6.67 -16.58
N LEU A 413 18.81 -7.30 -17.06
CA LEU A 413 20.09 -6.62 -17.31
C LEU A 413 19.99 -5.64 -18.47
N GLU A 414 19.37 -6.05 -19.56
CA GLU A 414 19.13 -5.24 -20.75
C GLU A 414 18.29 -4.01 -20.38
N THR A 415 17.26 -4.20 -19.55
CA THR A 415 16.43 -3.11 -19.03
C THR A 415 17.24 -2.17 -18.14
N CYS A 416 18.09 -2.69 -17.25
CA CYS A 416 18.95 -1.87 -16.39
C CYS A 416 19.96 -1.04 -17.20
N PHE A 417 20.57 -1.62 -18.25
CA PHE A 417 21.50 -0.90 -19.12
C PHE A 417 20.78 0.17 -19.94
N LEU A 418 19.62 -0.13 -20.50
CA LEU A 418 18.80 0.85 -21.20
C LEU A 418 18.43 2.03 -20.28
N LEU A 419 18.06 1.73 -19.04
CA LEU A 419 17.72 2.75 -18.06
C LEU A 419 18.93 3.57 -17.63
N SER A 420 20.11 2.96 -17.49
CA SER A 420 21.37 3.67 -17.22
C SER A 420 21.71 4.65 -18.35
N VAL A 421 21.57 4.22 -19.60
CA VAL A 421 21.73 5.10 -20.78
C VAL A 421 20.69 6.23 -20.77
N ASN A 422 19.45 5.96 -20.36
CA ASN A 422 18.43 6.98 -20.18
C ASN A 422 18.81 8.02 -19.11
N VAL A 423 19.33 7.59 -17.94
CA VAL A 423 19.84 8.52 -16.91
C VAL A 423 20.94 9.42 -17.49
N ILE A 424 21.89 8.82 -18.21
CA ILE A 424 23.00 9.56 -18.83
C ILE A 424 22.47 10.60 -19.83
N GLY A 425 21.54 10.20 -20.70
CA GLY A 425 20.98 11.04 -21.75
C GLY A 425 20.05 12.15 -21.26
N GLN A 426 19.31 11.94 -20.16
CA GLN A 426 18.42 12.96 -19.59
C GLN A 426 19.15 13.97 -18.72
N ARG A 427 20.17 13.54 -17.96
CA ARG A 427 20.90 14.43 -17.04
C ARG A 427 21.95 15.29 -17.74
N MET A 428 22.77 14.68 -18.60
CA MET A 428 23.85 15.36 -19.35
C MET A 428 24.80 16.23 -18.48
N ASP A 429 24.99 15.86 -17.22
CA ASP A 429 25.78 16.57 -16.20
C ASP A 429 27.03 15.79 -15.77
N PHE A 430 27.79 16.31 -14.81
CA PHE A 430 28.96 15.60 -14.25
C PHE A 430 28.60 14.23 -13.65
N PHE A 431 27.44 14.10 -13.02
CA PHE A 431 26.98 12.81 -12.50
C PHE A 431 26.62 11.83 -13.62
N ALA A 432 26.11 12.28 -14.76
CA ALA A 432 25.93 11.45 -15.94
C ALA A 432 27.27 10.85 -16.42
N MET A 433 28.36 11.61 -16.38
CA MET A 433 29.70 11.09 -16.68
C MET A 433 30.13 10.00 -15.68
N ILE A 434 29.86 10.20 -14.39
CA ILE A 434 30.10 9.19 -13.34
C ILE A 434 29.28 7.91 -13.61
N HIS A 435 28.01 8.04 -13.99
CA HIS A 435 27.18 6.90 -14.38
C HIS A 435 27.71 6.20 -15.64
N ALA A 436 28.17 6.94 -16.65
CA ALA A 436 28.77 6.37 -17.86
C ALA A 436 30.05 5.58 -17.56
N LEU A 437 30.92 6.11 -16.70
CA LEU A 437 32.13 5.41 -16.25
C LEU A 437 31.77 4.13 -15.48
N SER A 438 30.79 4.19 -14.58
CA SER A 438 30.32 3.01 -13.84
C SER A 438 29.72 1.95 -14.77
N LEU A 439 28.96 2.36 -15.78
CA LEU A 439 28.39 1.47 -16.79
C LEU A 439 29.49 0.81 -17.64
N PHE A 440 30.51 1.57 -18.03
CA PHE A 440 31.67 1.05 -18.75
C PHE A 440 32.40 -0.03 -17.93
N VAL A 441 32.63 0.20 -16.63
CA VAL A 441 33.26 -0.78 -15.73
C VAL A 441 32.45 -2.08 -15.65
N VAL A 442 31.11 -1.98 -15.56
CA VAL A 442 30.23 -3.14 -15.54
C VAL A 442 30.24 -3.88 -16.90
N LEU A 443 30.09 -3.16 -18.02
CA LEU A 443 30.06 -3.75 -19.36
C LEU A 443 31.42 -4.33 -19.81
N TYR A 444 32.53 -3.86 -19.23
CA TYR A 444 33.84 -4.46 -19.45
C TYR A 444 33.84 -5.96 -19.06
N ARG A 445 33.04 -6.35 -18.06
CA ARG A 445 32.78 -7.74 -17.72
C ARG A 445 31.74 -8.31 -18.69
N ARG A 446 32.19 -8.96 -19.76
CA ARG A 446 31.29 -9.49 -20.81
C ARG A 446 30.38 -10.66 -20.38
N ARG A 447 30.76 -11.43 -19.37
CA ARG A 447 30.02 -12.63 -18.95
C ARG A 447 28.98 -12.31 -17.89
N ARG A 448 27.78 -12.89 -18.00
CA ARG A 448 26.68 -12.66 -17.04
C ARG A 448 27.09 -12.97 -15.59
N LYS A 449 27.77 -14.11 -15.38
CA LYS A 449 28.20 -14.53 -14.03
C LYS A 449 29.18 -13.54 -13.39
N ALA A 450 30.09 -12.97 -14.17
CA ALA A 450 31.06 -11.97 -13.69
C ALA A 450 30.39 -10.63 -13.34
N ILE A 451 29.34 -10.25 -14.07
CA ILE A 451 28.51 -9.09 -13.73
C ILE A 451 27.75 -9.35 -12.42
N ALA A 452 27.15 -10.53 -12.26
CA ALA A 452 26.39 -10.90 -11.06
C ALA A 452 27.24 -10.79 -9.77
N GLU A 453 28.50 -11.26 -9.82
CA GLU A 453 29.43 -11.16 -8.69
C GLU A 453 29.72 -9.71 -8.26
N THR A 454 29.80 -8.77 -9.21
CA THR A 454 30.12 -7.35 -8.94
C THR A 454 28.88 -6.46 -8.74
N TRP A 455 27.68 -7.02 -8.97
CA TRP A 455 26.43 -6.25 -9.02
C TRP A 455 26.04 -5.57 -7.69
N HIS A 456 26.34 -6.23 -6.56
CA HIS A 456 26.07 -5.66 -5.24
C HIS A 456 26.89 -4.38 -4.97
N ILE A 457 28.13 -4.33 -5.48
CA ILE A 457 28.99 -3.13 -5.41
C ILE A 457 28.39 -2.02 -6.26
N TYR A 458 27.90 -2.35 -7.46
CA TYR A 458 27.24 -1.38 -8.34
C TYR A 458 25.97 -0.80 -7.69
N CYS A 459 25.13 -1.64 -7.08
CA CYS A 459 23.93 -1.17 -6.36
C CYS A 459 24.30 -0.27 -5.17
N CYS A 460 25.34 -0.63 -4.41
CA CYS A 460 25.85 0.20 -3.31
C CYS A 460 26.35 1.55 -3.82
N PHE A 461 27.11 1.56 -4.92
CA PHE A 461 27.57 2.76 -5.59
C PHE A 461 26.39 3.67 -5.99
N LEU A 462 25.36 3.13 -6.65
CA LEU A 462 24.17 3.90 -7.03
C LEU A 462 23.44 4.50 -5.81
N ALA A 463 23.30 3.75 -4.72
CA ALA A 463 22.69 4.26 -3.49
C ALA A 463 23.54 5.39 -2.87
N CYS A 464 24.86 5.21 -2.79
CA CYS A 464 25.79 6.21 -2.28
C CYS A 464 25.84 7.48 -3.15
N THR A 465 25.86 7.36 -4.48
CA THR A 465 25.84 8.53 -5.37
C THR A 465 24.52 9.29 -5.23
N MET A 466 23.39 8.60 -5.20
CA MET A 466 22.08 9.21 -5.06
C MET A 466 21.93 9.95 -3.72
N THR A 467 22.37 9.36 -2.60
CA THR A 467 22.36 10.03 -1.27
C THR A 467 23.24 11.27 -1.25
N PHE A 468 24.43 11.21 -1.83
CA PHE A 468 25.32 12.35 -1.95
C PHE A 468 24.73 13.48 -2.81
N GLN A 469 24.07 13.14 -3.92
CA GLN A 469 23.39 14.14 -4.76
C GLN A 469 22.22 14.83 -4.03
N TYR A 470 21.46 14.12 -3.20
CA TYR A 470 20.43 14.74 -2.37
C TYR A 470 21.04 15.68 -1.33
N LEU A 471 22.16 15.30 -0.70
CA LEU A 471 22.90 16.18 0.21
C LEU A 471 23.34 17.47 -0.49
N ILE A 472 23.80 17.38 -1.74
CA ILE A 472 24.10 18.56 -2.56
C ILE A 472 22.85 19.41 -2.78
N CYS A 473 21.69 18.81 -3.04
CA CYS A 473 20.44 19.56 -3.20
C CYS A 473 20.01 20.32 -1.94
N ILE A 474 20.30 19.78 -0.74
CA ILE A 474 20.06 20.48 0.54
C ILE A 474 20.97 21.70 0.67
N GLY A 475 22.24 21.57 0.28
CA GLY A 475 23.24 22.62 0.41
C GLY A 475 23.58 22.96 1.88
N PHE A 476 24.25 24.09 2.07
CA PHE A 476 24.59 24.61 3.39
C PHE A 476 23.43 25.40 3.97
N PRO A 477 23.33 25.50 5.31
CA PRO A 477 22.33 26.34 5.93
C PRO A 477 22.54 27.80 5.50
N PRO A 478 21.48 28.52 5.08
CA PRO A 478 21.58 29.90 4.62
C PRO A 478 21.66 30.94 5.76
N ALA A 479 21.26 30.56 6.99
CA ALA A 479 21.25 31.42 8.17
C ALA A 479 22.58 32.16 8.51
N PRO A 480 23.78 31.54 8.39
CA PRO A 480 25.05 32.25 8.63
C PRO A 480 25.44 33.27 7.55
N CYS A 481 24.63 33.50 6.51
CA CYS A 481 24.89 34.45 5.44
C CYS A 481 26.26 34.28 4.75
N LYS A 482 26.77 33.05 4.70
CA LYS A 482 28.02 32.72 3.99
C LYS A 482 27.69 32.12 2.62
N ASP A 483 28.21 32.76 1.58
CA ASP A 483 28.10 32.26 0.22
C ASP A 483 29.13 31.16 -0.05
N TYR A 484 28.92 30.43 -1.14
CA TYR A 484 29.78 29.32 -1.53
C TYR A 484 31.15 29.76 -2.06
N PRO A 485 32.20 28.93 -1.90
CA PRO A 485 33.56 29.28 -2.33
C PRO A 485 33.68 29.59 -3.83
N TRP A 486 32.89 28.97 -4.70
CA TRP A 486 32.91 29.25 -6.14
C TRP A 486 32.26 30.59 -6.52
N ARG A 487 31.62 31.29 -5.57
CA ARG A 487 31.09 32.64 -5.78
C ARG A 487 31.95 33.76 -5.17
N GLN A 488 33.01 33.39 -4.44
CA GLN A 488 33.96 34.32 -3.80
C GLN A 488 34.85 35.05 -4.83
N PRO A 489 35.42 36.21 -4.47
CA PRO A 489 36.25 36.98 -5.37
C PRO A 489 37.50 36.17 -5.77
N GLY A 490 37.79 36.10 -7.06
CA GLY A 490 38.90 35.30 -7.63
C GLY A 490 38.51 33.89 -8.10
N ALA A 491 37.26 33.46 -7.89
CA ALA A 491 36.75 32.20 -8.44
C ALA A 491 36.34 32.34 -9.92
N ASN A 492 36.82 31.47 -10.79
CA ASN A 492 36.53 31.49 -12.24
C ASN A 492 35.38 30.53 -12.63
N PHE A 493 34.34 30.44 -11.81
CA PHE A 493 33.19 29.58 -12.07
C PHE A 493 32.00 30.39 -12.59
N ASN A 494 31.62 30.17 -13.85
CA ASN A 494 30.38 30.69 -14.42
C ASN A 494 29.15 29.88 -13.93
N SER A 495 27.98 30.49 -13.88
CA SER A 495 26.70 29.86 -13.55
C SER A 495 26.41 28.60 -14.39
N ASN A 496 26.85 28.56 -15.66
CA ASN A 496 26.71 27.38 -16.53
C ASN A 496 27.58 26.18 -16.09
N ILE A 497 28.84 26.43 -15.67
CA ILE A 497 29.73 25.35 -15.22
C ILE A 497 29.29 24.83 -13.85
N ILE A 498 28.82 25.70 -12.96
CA ILE A 498 28.26 25.32 -11.64
C ILE A 498 27.05 24.40 -11.83
N LYS A 499 26.13 24.77 -12.74
CA LYS A 499 24.97 23.96 -13.10
C LYS A 499 25.37 22.59 -13.66
N TRP A 500 26.35 22.54 -14.57
CA TRP A 500 26.81 21.29 -15.18
C TRP A 500 27.53 20.37 -14.19
N LEU A 501 28.30 20.94 -13.24
CA LEU A 501 28.93 20.19 -12.16
C LEU A 501 27.93 19.72 -11.09
N TYR A 502 26.69 20.20 -11.14
CA TYR A 502 25.63 19.93 -10.15
C TYR A 502 26.09 20.33 -8.73
N PHE A 503 26.80 21.44 -8.60
CA PHE A 503 27.19 21.99 -7.31
C PHE A 503 26.02 22.69 -6.62
N PRO A 504 26.01 22.74 -5.28
CA PRO A 504 25.00 23.51 -4.58
C PRO A 504 25.20 25.01 -4.88
N ASP A 505 24.14 25.79 -4.97
CA ASP A 505 24.27 27.24 -5.17
C ASP A 505 22.98 27.92 -4.72
N TYR A 506 23.07 29.12 -4.15
CA TYR A 506 21.89 29.87 -3.73
C TYR A 506 21.20 30.60 -4.88
N ILE A 507 21.95 30.90 -5.95
CA ILE A 507 21.43 31.53 -7.18
C ILE A 507 20.89 30.45 -8.11
N VAL A 508 21.77 29.54 -8.59
CA VAL A 508 21.40 28.47 -9.54
C VAL A 508 21.25 27.15 -8.80
N ARG A 509 20.10 26.96 -8.15
CA ARG A 509 19.85 25.72 -7.39
C ARG A 509 19.91 24.48 -8.28
N PRO A 510 20.57 23.39 -7.84
CA PRO A 510 20.55 22.12 -8.54
C PRO A 510 19.11 21.59 -8.60
N ASN A 511 18.69 21.09 -9.78
CA ASN A 511 17.34 20.59 -9.95
C ASN A 511 17.19 19.21 -9.29
N PRO A 512 16.37 19.06 -8.24
CA PRO A 512 16.23 17.78 -7.54
C PRO A 512 15.45 16.74 -8.38
N MET A 513 14.71 17.17 -9.41
CA MET A 513 13.94 16.24 -10.27
C MET A 513 14.81 15.21 -10.98
N PHE A 514 16.10 15.50 -11.19
CA PHE A 514 17.02 14.53 -11.80
C PHE A 514 17.17 13.25 -10.97
N LEU A 515 17.04 13.33 -9.64
CA LEU A 515 17.11 12.18 -8.73
C LEU A 515 16.03 11.14 -9.00
N VAL A 516 14.93 11.50 -9.67
CA VAL A 516 13.88 10.54 -10.06
C VAL A 516 14.42 9.53 -11.09
N TYR A 517 15.29 9.96 -11.99
CA TYR A 517 15.91 9.07 -12.98
C TYR A 517 16.89 8.09 -12.31
N ASP A 518 17.74 8.59 -11.41
CA ASP A 518 18.66 7.76 -10.62
C ASP A 518 17.89 6.77 -9.74
N PHE A 519 16.76 7.19 -9.18
CA PHE A 519 15.88 6.32 -8.41
C PHE A 519 15.28 5.20 -9.24
N MET A 520 14.79 5.50 -10.46
CA MET A 520 14.29 4.46 -11.36
C MET A 520 15.40 3.44 -11.66
N LEU A 521 16.62 3.92 -11.95
CA LEU A 521 17.78 3.05 -12.14
C LEU A 521 18.08 2.20 -10.90
N LEU A 522 18.03 2.79 -9.71
CA LEU A 522 18.26 2.08 -8.45
C LEU A 522 17.20 1.00 -8.17
N ILE A 523 15.91 1.27 -8.43
CA ILE A 523 14.86 0.24 -8.32
C ILE A 523 15.17 -0.92 -9.26
N CYS A 524 15.41 -0.64 -10.55
CA CYS A 524 15.68 -1.70 -11.53
C CYS A 524 16.95 -2.48 -11.16
N ALA A 525 18.01 -1.81 -10.74
CA ALA A 525 19.23 -2.48 -10.31
C ALA A 525 19.02 -3.36 -9.07
N SER A 526 18.20 -2.89 -8.13
CA SER A 526 17.83 -3.65 -6.92
C SER A 526 17.00 -4.89 -7.26
N LEU A 527 16.05 -4.77 -8.19
CA LEU A 527 15.29 -5.93 -8.69
C LEU A 527 16.20 -6.91 -9.44
N GLN A 528 17.16 -6.41 -10.23
CA GLN A 528 18.10 -7.26 -10.94
C GLN A 528 19.01 -8.03 -9.98
N ARG A 529 19.35 -7.42 -8.83
CA ARG A 529 20.06 -8.13 -7.76
C ARG A 529 19.24 -9.30 -7.22
N GLU A 530 17.95 -9.09 -6.94
CA GLU A 530 17.07 -10.18 -6.51
C GLU A 530 16.99 -11.29 -7.55
N VAL A 531 16.91 -10.93 -8.84
CA VAL A 531 16.94 -11.91 -9.94
C VAL A 531 18.22 -12.75 -9.94
N PHE A 532 19.39 -12.14 -9.71
CA PHE A 532 20.65 -12.88 -9.60
C PHE A 532 20.69 -13.83 -8.39
N GLU A 533 20.04 -13.48 -7.28
CA GLU A 533 19.91 -14.36 -6.11
C GLU A 533 18.91 -15.49 -6.37
N GLU A 534 17.81 -15.22 -7.09
CA GLU A 534 16.76 -16.18 -7.40
C GLU A 534 17.10 -17.17 -8.51
N GLU A 535 17.85 -16.76 -9.54
CA GLU A 535 18.22 -17.64 -10.67
C GLU A 535 19.09 -18.82 -10.23
N ASN A 536 19.74 -18.75 -9.07
CA ASN A 536 20.53 -19.85 -8.51
C ASN A 536 19.64 -20.93 -7.85
N LYS A 537 18.40 -20.60 -7.47
CA LYS A 537 17.47 -21.52 -6.80
C LYS A 537 16.92 -22.53 -7.82
N ALA A 538 17.03 -23.83 -7.50
CA ALA A 538 16.59 -24.90 -8.40
C ALA A 538 15.08 -24.85 -8.72
N ALA A 539 14.24 -24.54 -7.72
CA ALA A 539 12.79 -24.43 -7.91
C ALA A 539 12.42 -23.34 -8.95
N VAL A 540 13.11 -22.20 -8.91
CA VAL A 540 12.89 -21.09 -9.85
C VAL A 540 13.37 -21.47 -11.26
N ARG A 541 14.53 -22.13 -11.37
CA ARG A 541 15.07 -22.59 -12.67
C ARG A 541 14.15 -23.58 -13.39
N ILE A 542 13.46 -24.45 -12.65
CA ILE A 542 12.50 -25.39 -13.26
C ILE A 542 11.27 -24.64 -13.80
N MET A 543 10.76 -23.65 -13.08
CA MET A 543 9.56 -22.90 -13.47
C MET A 543 9.84 -21.86 -14.56
N ALA A 544 10.87 -21.03 -14.39
CA ALA A 544 11.19 -19.89 -15.25
C ALA A 544 12.27 -20.19 -16.32
N GLY A 545 12.86 -21.39 -16.26
CA GLY A 545 13.95 -21.81 -17.14
C GLY A 545 15.32 -21.22 -16.75
N ASP A 546 16.36 -21.79 -17.36
CA ASP A 546 17.74 -21.35 -17.17
C ASP A 546 18.00 -19.99 -17.84
N ASN A 547 18.90 -19.21 -17.23
CA ASN A 547 19.38 -17.89 -17.67
C ASN A 547 20.90 -17.89 -17.94
N VAL A 548 21.56 -19.05 -17.84
CA VAL A 548 22.99 -19.18 -18.10
C VAL A 548 23.28 -19.00 -19.60
N GLU A 549 24.36 -18.25 -19.88
CA GLU A 549 24.89 -18.07 -21.22
C GLU A 549 25.35 -19.41 -21.82
N ILE A 550 25.01 -19.65 -23.08
CA ILE A 550 25.40 -20.86 -23.81
C ILE A 550 26.87 -20.73 -24.27
N CYS A 551 27.59 -21.84 -24.40
CA CYS A 551 28.96 -21.82 -24.91
C CYS A 551 29.00 -21.25 -26.36
N MET A 552 30.05 -20.50 -26.70
CA MET A 552 30.17 -19.86 -28.03
C MET A 552 30.63 -20.83 -29.13
N ASN A 553 31.17 -22.00 -28.76
CA ASN A 553 31.82 -22.92 -29.69
C ASN A 553 30.95 -24.13 -30.07
N LEU A 554 29.62 -24.06 -29.92
CA LEU A 554 28.74 -25.16 -30.33
C LEU A 554 28.49 -25.14 -31.83
N ASP A 555 28.60 -26.31 -32.45
CA ASP A 555 28.23 -26.53 -33.84
C ASP A 555 26.76 -26.98 -33.92
N ALA A 556 25.99 -26.34 -34.81
CA ALA A 556 24.54 -26.54 -34.93
C ALA A 556 24.19 -27.97 -35.39
N ALA A 557 25.02 -28.58 -36.25
CA ALA A 557 24.76 -29.92 -36.76
C ALA A 557 24.83 -30.98 -35.66
N SER A 558 25.88 -30.93 -34.83
CA SER A 558 26.08 -31.87 -33.71
C SER A 558 25.17 -31.57 -32.51
N PHE A 559 24.82 -30.30 -32.27
CA PHE A 559 24.02 -29.91 -31.11
C PHE A 559 22.50 -29.97 -31.33
N SER A 560 22.03 -30.08 -32.58
CA SER A 560 20.59 -30.13 -32.89
C SER A 560 19.81 -31.17 -32.09
N GLN A 561 20.40 -32.35 -31.84
CA GLN A 561 19.79 -33.44 -31.05
C GLN A 561 19.74 -33.16 -29.54
N HIS A 562 20.54 -32.22 -29.05
CA HIS A 562 20.64 -31.88 -27.64
C HIS A 562 19.96 -30.55 -27.30
N ASN A 563 19.43 -29.84 -28.31
CA ASN A 563 18.68 -28.61 -28.11
C ASN A 563 17.28 -28.92 -27.55
N PRO A 564 16.92 -28.40 -26.36
CA PRO A 564 15.61 -28.64 -25.77
C PRO A 564 14.46 -27.87 -26.46
N VAL A 565 14.79 -26.93 -27.36
CA VAL A 565 13.79 -26.10 -28.06
C VAL A 565 13.28 -26.83 -29.32
N PRO A 566 11.97 -26.93 -29.53
CA PRO A 566 11.40 -27.55 -30.73
C PRO A 566 11.70 -26.75 -32.00
N ASP A 567 11.67 -27.42 -33.15
CA ASP A 567 11.91 -26.77 -34.43
C ASP A 567 10.73 -25.87 -34.84
N PHE A 568 10.98 -24.57 -34.91
CA PHE A 568 10.01 -23.54 -35.28
C PHE A 568 10.16 -23.05 -36.74
N ILE A 569 11.12 -23.56 -37.51
CA ILE A 569 11.40 -23.10 -38.89
C ILE A 569 10.21 -23.36 -39.83
N TYR A 570 9.46 -24.42 -39.55
CA TYR A 570 8.33 -24.85 -40.39
C TYR A 570 7.01 -24.12 -40.09
N CYS A 571 6.97 -23.20 -39.11
CA CYS A 571 5.78 -22.42 -38.73
C CYS A 571 4.51 -23.29 -38.60
N ARG A 572 4.63 -24.47 -37.98
CA ARG A 572 3.50 -25.34 -37.62
C ARG A 572 2.76 -24.73 -36.44
#